data_AF-A0A6N6ZFZ8-F1
#
_entry.id   AF-A0A6N6ZFZ8-F1
#
_cell.length_a   1.000
_cell.length_b   1.000
_cell.length_c   1.000
_cell.angle_alpha   90.00
_cell.angle_beta   90.00
_cell.angle_gamma   90.00
#
_symmetry.space_group_name_H-M   'P 1'
#
loop_
_entity.id
_entity.type
_entity.pdbx_description
1 polymer ?
#
loop_
_entity_poly.entity_id
_entity_poly.type
_entity_poly.pdbx_seq_one_letter_code
_entity_poly.pdbx_strand_id
1 'polypeptide(L)'
;MGGAVCPGELPLNARYTPRSDEVDLPVPEREMKAPLRLLALSGSLRQRSYNTAALEALAVLVPARVEVEVFRGLGELPLFNPDLEGQHVPAFERLRAAVGRADGLMIASPEYAHGITGVLKNALDWLVSGEEFIHQPVMLINTSPRATHALAALREVVTTMSGVVVEEARVAIPLLGSGLDRDGILADPAITAALREGIVHFTEAILCLQSE
;
A
#
# COMPACT_ATOMS: atom_id res chain seq x y z
N MET A 1 49.30 -34.19 25.17
CA MET A 1 48.82 -35.49 24.64
C MET A 1 47.31 -35.33 24.49
N GLY A 2 46.75 -34.87 23.38
CA GLY A 2 46.73 -35.42 22.01
C GLY A 2 45.24 -35.73 21.74
N GLY A 3 44.55 -35.37 20.67
CA GLY A 3 44.88 -34.79 19.36
C GLY A 3 43.96 -35.47 18.33
N ALA A 4 43.07 -34.68 17.68
CA ALA A 4 42.24 -34.99 16.49
C ALA A 4 41.17 -36.12 16.65
N VAL A 5 40.07 -36.21 15.89
CA VAL A 5 39.88 -36.11 14.42
C VAL A 5 38.39 -35.82 14.07
N CYS A 6 38.15 -35.06 12.99
CA CYS A 6 36.86 -34.89 12.32
C CYS A 6 36.53 -36.09 11.39
N PRO A 7 35.30 -36.61 11.34
CA PRO A 7 34.82 -37.40 10.21
C PRO A 7 34.11 -36.44 9.22
N GLY A 8 34.37 -36.40 7.92
CA GLY A 8 34.72 -37.47 6.99
C GLY A 8 33.65 -37.42 5.88
N GLU A 9 34.09 -37.11 4.66
CA GLU A 9 33.27 -36.86 3.47
C GLU A 9 32.25 -37.97 3.17
N LEU A 10 31.05 -37.58 2.73
CA LEU A 10 30.05 -38.48 2.16
C LEU A 10 30.54 -38.98 0.78
N PRO A 11 30.36 -40.28 0.43
CA PRO A 11 30.75 -40.78 -0.87
C PRO A 11 29.84 -40.20 -1.97
N LEU A 12 30.49 -39.67 -3.01
CA LEU A 12 29.88 -39.03 -4.17
C LEU A 12 29.35 -40.08 -5.16
N ASN A 13 28.28 -40.83 -4.82
CA ASN A 13 27.42 -41.64 -5.74
C ASN A 13 26.61 -42.75 -5.02
N ALA A 14 25.82 -42.42 -3.99
CA ALA A 14 24.76 -43.32 -3.54
C ALA A 14 23.43 -42.92 -4.21
N ARG A 15 23.00 -43.67 -5.24
CA ARG A 15 21.65 -43.53 -5.81
C ARG A 15 20.63 -44.00 -4.76
N TYR A 16 19.92 -43.06 -4.17
CA TYR A 16 18.77 -43.35 -3.32
C TYR A 16 17.61 -43.87 -4.18
N THR A 17 17.17 -45.09 -3.92
CA THR A 17 15.93 -45.66 -4.47
C THR A 17 14.94 -45.83 -3.32
N PRO A 18 13.82 -45.08 -3.29
CA PRO A 18 12.83 -45.19 -2.22
C PRO A 18 12.12 -46.57 -2.27
N ARG A 19 11.73 -47.08 -1.09
CA ARG A 19 10.98 -48.32 -0.95
C ARG A 19 9.51 -48.09 -1.29
N SER A 20 8.84 -49.09 -1.85
CA SER A 20 7.46 -49.06 -2.36
C SER A 20 6.36 -48.76 -1.35
N ASP A 21 6.71 -48.53 -0.08
CA ASP A 21 5.77 -48.43 1.04
C ASP A 21 5.85 -47.07 1.76
N GLU A 22 6.56 -46.08 1.20
CA GLU A 22 6.43 -44.67 1.59
C GLU A 22 5.10 -44.13 1.06
N VAL A 23 4.06 -44.35 1.84
CA VAL A 23 2.75 -43.70 1.70
C VAL A 23 2.98 -42.19 1.68
N ASP A 24 2.53 -41.58 0.59
CA ASP A 24 2.54 -40.15 0.29
C ASP A 24 1.92 -39.36 1.46
N LEU A 25 2.76 -38.98 2.42
CA LEU A 25 2.39 -38.03 3.47
C LEU A 25 2.19 -36.69 2.75
N PRO A 26 0.99 -36.06 2.83
CA PRO A 26 0.80 -34.75 2.25
C PRO A 26 1.86 -33.82 2.85
N VAL A 27 2.74 -33.33 1.98
CA VAL A 27 3.68 -32.26 2.32
C VAL A 27 2.82 -31.13 2.87
N PRO A 28 3.00 -30.69 4.14
CA PRO A 28 2.16 -29.65 4.69
C PRO A 28 2.29 -28.43 3.79
N GLU A 29 1.18 -28.02 3.20
CA GLU A 29 1.02 -26.74 2.53
C GLU A 29 1.62 -25.70 3.48
N ARG A 30 2.83 -25.22 3.19
CA ARG A 30 3.42 -24.08 3.90
C ARG A 30 2.32 -23.02 3.97
N GLU A 31 1.84 -22.71 5.18
CA GLU A 31 0.72 -21.82 5.44
C GLU A 31 0.65 -20.73 4.38
N MET A 32 -0.35 -20.79 3.49
CA MET A 32 -0.53 -19.76 2.50
C MET A 32 -1.01 -18.51 3.23
N LYS A 33 -0.07 -17.67 3.70
CA LYS A 33 -0.38 -16.35 4.23
C LYS A 33 -1.27 -15.62 3.21
N ALA A 34 -2.44 -15.14 3.67
CA ALA A 34 -3.41 -14.44 2.85
C ALA A 34 -2.73 -13.27 2.11
N PRO A 35 -3.21 -12.89 0.90
CA PRO A 35 -2.63 -11.77 0.17
C PRO A 35 -2.76 -10.47 0.99
N LEU A 36 -1.72 -9.61 0.91
CA LEU A 36 -1.78 -8.27 1.48
C LEU A 36 -2.79 -7.43 0.70
N ARG A 37 -3.66 -6.72 1.41
CA ARG A 37 -4.70 -5.85 0.84
C ARG A 37 -4.35 -4.41 1.06
N LEU A 38 -4.16 -3.66 -0.01
CA LEU A 38 -3.87 -2.24 0.05
C LEU A 38 -5.07 -1.44 -0.47
N LEU A 39 -5.38 -0.33 0.19
CA LEU A 39 -6.40 0.60 -0.27
C LEU A 39 -5.75 1.88 -0.79
N ALA A 40 -6.05 2.21 -2.05
CA ALA A 40 -5.57 3.40 -2.72
C ALA A 40 -6.61 4.53 -2.68
N LEU A 41 -6.23 5.68 -2.12
CA LEU A 41 -7.06 6.88 -1.99
C LEU A 41 -6.50 8.02 -2.85
N SER A 42 -7.30 8.49 -3.82
CA SER A 42 -6.93 9.63 -4.65
C SER A 42 -7.54 10.92 -4.14
N GLY A 43 -6.73 11.93 -3.84
CA GLY A 43 -7.18 13.28 -3.49
C GLY A 43 -7.72 14.10 -4.66
N SER A 44 -8.11 13.48 -5.77
CA SER A 44 -8.62 14.17 -6.95
C SER A 44 -9.79 13.43 -7.56
N LEU A 45 -10.91 14.14 -7.74
CA LEU A 45 -12.11 13.62 -8.41
C LEU A 45 -12.12 13.86 -9.92
N ARG A 46 -11.08 14.50 -10.47
CA ARG A 46 -11.00 14.76 -11.91
C ARG A 46 -10.91 13.44 -12.66
N GLN A 47 -11.70 13.29 -13.72
CA GLN A 47 -11.69 12.08 -14.58
C GLN A 47 -10.28 11.75 -15.11
N ARG A 48 -9.49 12.77 -15.45
CA ARG A 48 -8.10 12.64 -15.94
C ARG A 48 -7.09 13.06 -14.88
N SER A 49 -7.17 12.45 -13.70
CA SER A 49 -6.31 12.74 -12.56
C SER A 49 -5.00 11.95 -12.64
N TYR A 50 -3.86 12.65 -12.61
CA TYR A 50 -2.54 12.00 -12.52
C TYR A 50 -2.36 11.18 -11.23
N ASN A 51 -2.93 11.66 -10.11
CA ASN A 51 -2.90 10.94 -8.83
C ASN A 51 -3.64 9.61 -8.93
N THR A 52 -4.79 9.62 -9.62
CA THR A 52 -5.59 8.42 -9.84
C THR A 52 -4.89 7.46 -10.81
N ALA A 53 -4.35 7.98 -11.91
CA ALA A 53 -3.58 7.19 -12.87
C ALA A 53 -2.34 6.52 -12.24
N ALA A 54 -1.63 7.22 -11.36
CA ALA A 54 -0.49 6.66 -10.63
C ALA A 54 -0.91 5.52 -9.68
N LEU A 55 -2.02 5.68 -8.95
CA LEU A 55 -2.56 4.62 -8.09
C LEU A 55 -3.06 3.41 -8.89
N GLU A 56 -3.70 3.65 -10.04
CA GLU A 56 -4.10 2.57 -10.96
C GLU A 56 -2.89 1.85 -11.56
N ALA A 57 -1.81 2.56 -11.87
CA ALA A 57 -0.57 1.95 -12.33
C ALA A 57 0.06 1.11 -11.22
N LEU A 58 0.14 1.63 -9.99
CA LEU A 58 0.61 0.86 -8.82
C LEU A 58 -0.20 -0.44 -8.65
N ALA A 59 -1.52 -0.39 -8.78
CA ALA A 59 -2.39 -1.57 -8.70
C ALA A 59 -2.07 -2.66 -9.72
N VAL A 60 -1.46 -2.31 -10.87
CA VAL A 60 -0.98 -3.26 -11.89
C VAL A 60 0.44 -3.73 -11.61
N LEU A 61 1.27 -2.88 -11.00
CA LEU A 61 2.69 -3.15 -10.76
C LEU A 61 2.95 -3.98 -9.50
N VAL A 62 1.93 -4.23 -8.68
CA VAL A 62 2.09 -4.95 -7.41
C VAL A 62 2.60 -6.38 -7.57
N PRO A 63 3.32 -6.92 -6.56
CA PRO A 63 3.73 -8.32 -6.53
C PRO A 63 2.54 -9.29 -6.52
N ALA A 64 2.77 -10.56 -6.89
CA ALA A 64 1.71 -11.58 -7.04
C ALA A 64 0.87 -11.89 -5.78
N ARG A 65 1.27 -11.44 -4.60
CA ARG A 65 0.56 -11.65 -3.31
C ARG A 65 0.05 -10.35 -2.68
N VAL A 66 -0.15 -9.33 -3.50
CA VAL A 66 -0.64 -8.02 -3.08
C VAL A 66 -1.83 -7.66 -3.96
N GLU A 67 -2.92 -7.28 -3.33
CA GLU A 67 -4.13 -6.78 -3.97
C GLU A 67 -4.27 -5.30 -3.67
N VAL A 68 -4.64 -4.50 -4.67
CA VAL A 68 -4.87 -3.07 -4.51
C VAL A 68 -6.28 -2.71 -4.92
N GLU A 69 -7.06 -2.16 -3.99
CA GLU A 69 -8.36 -1.56 -4.27
C GLU A 69 -8.19 -0.04 -4.45
N VAL A 70 -8.50 0.51 -5.63
CA VAL A 70 -8.56 1.98 -5.81
C VAL A 70 -9.95 2.48 -5.44
N PHE A 71 -10.10 3.10 -4.27
CA PHE A 71 -11.39 3.57 -3.78
C PHE A 71 -11.90 4.78 -4.57
N ARG A 72 -13.12 4.68 -5.11
CA ARG A 72 -13.76 5.73 -5.93
C ARG A 72 -14.83 6.55 -5.21
N GLY A 73 -15.21 6.14 -4.00
CA GLY A 73 -16.33 6.73 -3.27
C GLY A 73 -16.06 8.04 -2.54
N LEU A 74 -14.84 8.61 -2.61
CA LEU A 74 -14.51 9.82 -1.82
C LEU A 74 -15.38 11.03 -2.18
N GLY A 75 -15.81 11.13 -3.45
CA GLY A 75 -16.68 12.21 -3.91
C GLY A 75 -18.14 12.07 -3.46
N GLU A 76 -18.51 10.93 -2.87
CA GLU A 76 -19.85 10.66 -2.35
C GLU A 76 -19.99 10.99 -0.86
N LEU A 77 -18.88 11.29 -0.18
CA LEU A 77 -18.90 11.67 1.22
C LEU A 77 -19.56 13.05 1.37
N PRO A 78 -20.54 13.20 2.28
CA PRO A 78 -20.95 14.53 2.69
C PRO A 78 -19.77 15.25 3.36
N LEU A 79 -19.85 16.58 3.46
CA LEU A 79 -18.91 17.32 4.28
C LEU A 79 -18.98 16.78 5.71
N PHE A 80 -17.81 16.58 6.32
CA PHE A 80 -17.70 16.09 7.67
C PHE A 80 -18.50 16.98 8.61
N ASN A 81 -19.34 16.34 9.40
CA ASN A 81 -20.13 16.99 10.43
C ASN A 81 -20.19 16.03 11.64
N PRO A 82 -19.61 16.40 12.79
CA PRO A 82 -19.66 15.59 14.01
C PRO A 82 -21.09 15.21 14.44
N ASP A 83 -22.11 16.02 14.11
CA ASP A 83 -23.51 15.70 14.43
C ASP A 83 -24.02 14.45 13.68
N LEU A 84 -23.34 14.05 12.61
CA LEU A 84 -23.64 12.84 11.85
C LEU A 84 -22.92 11.60 12.40
N GLU A 85 -22.07 11.74 13.43
CA GLU A 85 -21.46 10.60 14.09
C GLU A 85 -22.53 9.70 14.73
N GLY A 86 -22.39 8.38 14.54
CA GLY A 86 -23.40 7.39 14.96
C GLY A 86 -24.63 7.30 14.06
N GLN A 87 -24.77 8.17 13.05
CA GLN A 87 -25.81 8.05 12.02
C GLN A 87 -25.34 7.13 10.88
N HIS A 88 -26.30 6.55 10.16
CA HIS A 88 -26.03 5.74 8.98
C HIS A 88 -25.68 6.64 7.78
N VAL A 89 -24.39 6.67 7.43
CA VAL A 89 -23.85 7.41 6.28
C VAL A 89 -23.23 6.40 5.31
N PRO A 90 -23.97 5.90 4.29
CA PRO A 90 -23.52 4.79 3.45
C PRO A 90 -22.16 4.98 2.78
N ALA A 91 -21.84 6.19 2.34
CA ALA A 91 -20.55 6.49 1.72
C ALA A 91 -19.39 6.37 2.73
N PHE A 92 -19.59 6.85 3.96
CA PHE A 92 -18.62 6.71 5.03
C PHE A 92 -18.47 5.26 5.47
N GLU A 93 -19.56 4.52 5.62
CA GLU A 93 -19.52 3.10 6.01
C GLU A 93 -18.73 2.26 5.01
N ARG A 94 -18.88 2.53 3.70
CA ARG A 94 -18.07 1.87 2.67
C ARG A 94 -16.59 2.24 2.77
N LEU A 95 -16.26 3.51 3.02
CA LEU A 95 -14.89 3.95 3.21
C LEU A 95 -14.27 3.28 4.45
N ARG A 96 -14.94 3.38 5.60
CA ARG A 96 -14.54 2.74 6.85
C ARG A 96 -14.32 1.24 6.68
N ALA A 97 -15.27 0.54 6.05
CA ALA A 97 -15.15 -0.89 5.81
C ALA A 97 -13.98 -1.23 4.86
N ALA A 98 -13.67 -0.38 3.89
CA ALA A 98 -12.52 -0.56 3.02
C ALA A 98 -11.20 -0.35 3.78
N VAL A 99 -11.11 0.71 4.60
CA VAL A 99 -9.94 1.00 5.44
C VAL A 99 -9.71 -0.14 6.45
N GLY A 100 -10.76 -0.60 7.13
CA GLY A 100 -10.64 -1.67 8.13
C GLY A 100 -10.33 -3.06 7.57
N ARG A 101 -10.39 -3.26 6.24
CA ARG A 101 -9.93 -4.49 5.58
C ARG A 101 -8.52 -4.38 5.00
N ALA A 102 -7.94 -3.19 4.98
CA ALA A 102 -6.65 -2.94 4.36
C ALA A 102 -5.52 -3.18 5.39
N ASP A 103 -4.45 -3.81 4.92
CA ASP A 103 -3.17 -3.94 5.62
C ASP A 103 -2.30 -2.67 5.47
N GLY A 104 -2.68 -1.76 4.58
CA GLY A 104 -2.03 -0.47 4.38
C GLY A 104 -2.75 0.44 3.39
N LEU A 105 -2.53 1.74 3.51
CA LEU A 105 -3.11 2.78 2.66
C LEU A 105 -2.07 3.38 1.71
N MET A 106 -2.46 3.60 0.46
CA MET A 106 -1.69 4.38 -0.51
C MET A 106 -2.44 5.68 -0.81
N ILE A 107 -1.85 6.82 -0.51
CA ILE A 107 -2.51 8.12 -0.67
C ILE A 107 -1.76 8.98 -1.67
N ALA A 108 -2.46 9.42 -2.72
CA ALA A 108 -1.94 10.35 -3.73
C ALA A 108 -2.80 11.61 -3.77
N SER A 109 -2.24 12.76 -3.40
CA SER A 109 -2.93 14.05 -3.40
C SER A 109 -2.25 15.06 -4.33
N PRO A 110 -3.00 15.81 -5.15
CA PRO A 110 -2.46 17.03 -5.73
C PRO A 110 -2.33 18.11 -4.64
N GLU A 111 -1.63 19.20 -4.99
CA GLU A 111 -1.58 20.43 -4.20
C GLU A 111 -2.48 21.49 -4.80
N TYR A 112 -3.45 21.98 -4.02
CA TYR A 112 -4.30 23.10 -4.38
C TYR A 112 -4.08 24.23 -3.39
N ALA A 113 -3.62 25.39 -3.90
CA ALA A 113 -3.31 26.56 -3.08
C ALA A 113 -2.42 26.23 -1.85
N HIS A 114 -1.37 25.40 -2.07
CA HIS A 114 -0.45 24.92 -1.03
C HIS A 114 -1.08 24.03 0.05
N GLY A 115 -2.32 23.55 -0.16
CA GLY A 115 -3.03 22.68 0.76
C GLY A 115 -3.32 21.29 0.22
N ILE A 116 -3.61 20.37 1.14
CA ILE A 116 -4.28 19.10 0.86
C ILE A 116 -5.63 19.42 0.21
N THR A 117 -6.07 18.59 -0.73
CA THR A 117 -7.39 18.78 -1.35
C THR A 117 -8.53 18.64 -0.35
N GLY A 118 -9.59 19.43 -0.54
CA GLY A 118 -10.77 19.37 0.32
C GLY A 118 -11.42 17.99 0.36
N VAL A 119 -11.43 17.25 -0.76
CA VAL A 119 -11.94 15.87 -0.82
C VAL A 119 -11.14 14.92 0.07
N LEU A 120 -9.81 14.97 0.00
CA LEU A 120 -8.97 14.10 0.82
C LEU A 120 -9.04 14.49 2.28
N LYS A 121 -8.97 15.79 2.58
CA LYS A 121 -9.09 16.28 3.96
C LYS A 121 -10.43 15.92 4.59
N ASN A 122 -11.52 16.04 3.84
CA ASN A 122 -12.86 15.63 4.28
C ASN A 122 -12.91 14.13 4.59
N ALA A 123 -12.32 13.28 3.74
CA ALA A 123 -12.26 11.85 3.98
C ALA A 123 -11.45 11.50 5.24
N LEU A 124 -10.33 12.19 5.47
CA LEU A 124 -9.51 12.03 6.68
C LEU A 124 -10.26 12.52 7.93
N ASP A 125 -11.03 13.60 7.83
CA ASP A 125 -11.88 14.08 8.92
C ASP A 125 -12.97 13.09 9.29
N TRP A 126 -13.53 12.37 8.33
CA TRP A 126 -14.44 11.25 8.60
C TRP A 126 -13.75 10.06 9.30
N LEU A 127 -12.47 9.84 9.05
CA LEU A 127 -11.71 8.69 9.58
C LEU A 127 -11.01 8.97 10.92
N VAL A 128 -10.90 10.22 11.36
CA VAL A 128 -10.08 10.61 12.53
C VAL A 128 -10.52 9.97 13.84
N SER A 129 -11.80 9.66 13.98
CA SER A 129 -12.36 9.00 15.18
C SER A 129 -12.48 7.48 15.04
N GLY A 130 -12.10 6.91 13.89
CA GLY A 130 -12.21 5.49 13.60
C GLY A 130 -10.97 4.68 14.02
N GLU A 131 -11.18 3.56 14.71
CA GLU A 131 -10.10 2.65 15.10
C GLU A 131 -9.40 2.03 13.89
N GLU A 132 -10.09 1.93 12.75
CA GLU A 132 -9.57 1.36 11.50
C GLU A 132 -8.36 2.10 10.91
N PHE A 133 -8.14 3.37 11.28
CA PHE A 133 -7.01 4.16 10.79
C PHE A 133 -5.81 4.14 11.74
N ILE A 134 -6.02 3.78 13.01
CA ILE A 134 -4.98 3.81 14.04
C ILE A 134 -3.88 2.79 13.69
N HIS A 135 -2.62 3.22 13.72
CA HIS A 135 -1.44 2.44 13.37
C HIS A 135 -1.40 1.91 11.93
N GLN A 136 -2.33 2.33 11.08
CA GLN A 136 -2.40 1.90 9.70
C GLN A 136 -1.15 2.38 8.94
N PRO A 137 -0.38 1.49 8.28
CA PRO A 137 0.75 1.89 7.44
C PRO A 137 0.27 2.71 6.24
N VAL A 138 0.95 3.83 5.95
CA VAL A 138 0.57 4.74 4.88
C VAL A 138 1.76 5.05 3.96
N MET A 139 1.61 4.75 2.68
CA MET A 139 2.50 5.18 1.60
C MET A 139 1.96 6.48 0.99
N LEU A 140 2.81 7.51 0.92
CA LEU A 140 2.47 8.79 0.27
C LEU A 140 3.08 8.86 -1.13
N ILE A 141 2.24 9.17 -2.12
CA ILE A 141 2.62 9.31 -3.51
C ILE A 141 2.46 10.77 -3.93
N ASN A 142 3.55 11.36 -4.41
CA ASN A 142 3.56 12.71 -4.95
C ASN A 142 3.72 12.70 -6.47
N THR A 143 2.64 12.97 -7.21
CA THR A 143 2.68 13.02 -8.68
C THR A 143 3.18 14.36 -9.25
N SER A 144 3.69 15.24 -8.40
CA SER A 144 4.31 16.50 -8.79
C SER A 144 5.39 16.85 -7.77
N PRO A 145 6.69 16.68 -8.05
CA PRO A 145 7.77 17.00 -7.11
C PRO A 145 7.74 18.42 -6.52
N ARG A 146 6.98 19.34 -7.14
CA ARG A 146 6.74 20.70 -6.66
C ARG A 146 5.64 20.84 -5.59
N ALA A 147 4.79 19.82 -5.42
CA ALA A 147 3.67 19.80 -4.47
C ALA A 147 4.14 19.50 -3.04
N THR A 148 5.12 20.26 -2.55
CA THR A 148 5.80 20.00 -1.27
C THR A 148 4.98 20.44 -0.07
N HIS A 149 4.14 21.47 -0.20
CA HIS A 149 3.32 21.98 0.90
C HIS A 149 2.17 21.05 1.23
N ALA A 150 1.45 20.57 0.20
CA ALA A 150 0.38 19.60 0.40
C ALA A 150 0.92 18.27 0.93
N LEU A 151 2.08 17.81 0.45
CA LEU A 151 2.71 16.59 0.94
C LEU A 151 3.10 16.70 2.42
N ALA A 152 3.73 17.82 2.82
CA ALA A 152 4.09 18.07 4.21
C ALA A 152 2.85 18.14 5.12
N ALA A 153 1.81 18.86 4.69
CA ALA A 153 0.55 18.93 5.43
C ALA A 153 -0.15 17.57 5.52
N LEU A 154 -0.15 16.78 4.44
CA LEU A 154 -0.74 15.44 4.44
C LEU A 154 -0.01 14.50 5.41
N ARG A 155 1.33 14.55 5.43
CA ARG A 155 2.12 13.79 6.39
C ARG A 155 1.78 14.16 7.83
N GLU A 156 1.66 15.45 8.13
CA GLU A 156 1.27 15.94 9.47
C GLU A 156 -0.12 15.41 9.88
N VAL A 157 -1.12 15.50 9.00
CA VAL A 157 -2.47 15.01 9.26
C VAL A 157 -2.48 13.51 9.51
N VAL A 158 -1.82 12.71 8.65
CA VAL A 158 -1.77 11.25 8.82
C VAL A 158 -1.10 10.86 10.14
N THR A 159 0.01 11.52 10.49
CA THR A 159 0.73 11.28 11.75
C THR A 159 -0.15 11.66 12.96
N THR A 160 -0.86 12.79 12.89
CA THR A 160 -1.78 13.25 13.94
C THR A 160 -2.92 12.25 14.16
N MET A 161 -3.40 11.60 13.09
CA MET A 161 -4.42 10.55 13.15
C MET A 161 -3.87 9.18 13.61
N SER A 162 -2.64 9.13 14.11
CA SER A 162 -1.93 7.89 14.50
C SER A 162 -1.65 6.91 13.35
N GLY A 163 -1.70 7.36 12.09
CA GLY A 163 -1.23 6.57 10.95
C GLY A 163 0.30 6.53 10.89
N VAL A 164 0.86 5.44 10.36
CA VAL A 164 2.31 5.23 10.27
C VAL A 164 2.79 5.53 8.85
N VAL A 165 3.34 6.72 8.62
CA VAL A 165 3.90 7.06 7.31
C VAL A 165 5.19 6.27 7.08
N VAL A 166 5.21 5.43 6.03
CA VAL A 166 6.38 4.64 5.62
C VAL A 166 7.27 5.49 4.72
N GLU A 167 8.32 6.07 5.30
CA GLU A 167 9.17 7.06 4.61
C GLU A 167 10.00 6.46 3.48
N GLU A 168 10.42 5.20 3.63
CA GLU A 168 11.18 4.43 2.65
C GLU A 168 10.33 4.11 1.40
N ALA A 169 9.00 4.10 1.55
CA ALA A 169 8.06 3.83 0.46
C ALA A 169 7.63 5.10 -0.30
N ARG A 170 8.13 6.29 0.05
CA ARG A 170 7.68 7.53 -0.59
C ARG A 170 8.07 7.55 -2.08
N VAL A 171 7.14 7.95 -2.93
CA VAL A 171 7.40 8.07 -4.38
C VAL A 171 7.08 9.48 -4.86
N ALA A 172 8.01 10.09 -5.59
CA ALA A 172 7.81 11.37 -6.26
C ALA A 172 8.06 11.24 -7.77
N ILE A 173 7.03 11.46 -8.59
CA ILE A 173 7.07 11.30 -10.06
C ILE A 173 6.53 12.56 -10.76
N PRO A 174 7.20 13.09 -11.81
CA PRO A 174 6.83 14.36 -12.43
C PRO A 174 5.72 14.22 -13.49
N LEU A 175 4.49 13.90 -13.07
CA LEU A 175 3.37 13.69 -14.00
C LEU A 175 2.64 14.99 -14.40
N LEU A 176 2.80 16.07 -13.63
CA LEU A 176 2.07 17.31 -13.90
C LEU A 176 2.44 17.91 -15.27
N GLY A 177 1.49 17.85 -16.21
CA GLY A 177 1.64 18.37 -17.57
C GLY A 177 2.17 17.35 -18.58
N SER A 178 2.46 16.11 -18.17
CA SER A 178 2.98 15.07 -19.07
C SER A 178 1.92 14.51 -20.04
N GLY A 179 0.64 14.59 -19.68
CA GLY A 179 -0.45 13.98 -20.43
C GLY A 179 -0.57 12.47 -20.26
N LEU A 180 0.31 11.84 -19.45
CA LEU A 180 0.32 10.40 -19.22
C LEU A 180 -0.88 9.97 -18.39
N ASP A 181 -1.61 8.98 -18.90
CA ASP A 181 -2.60 8.21 -18.16
C ASP A 181 -1.93 6.94 -17.57
N ARG A 182 -2.73 6.00 -17.06
CA ARG A 182 -2.24 4.74 -16.49
C ARG A 182 -1.34 3.99 -17.46
N ASP A 183 -1.75 3.86 -18.72
CA ASP A 183 -1.01 3.05 -19.70
C ASP A 183 0.27 3.76 -20.14
N GLY A 184 0.23 5.09 -20.27
CA GLY A 184 1.42 5.90 -20.47
C GLY A 184 2.42 5.81 -19.31
N ILE A 185 1.95 5.76 -18.07
CA ILE A 185 2.79 5.54 -16.88
C ILE A 185 3.45 4.16 -16.92
N LEU A 186 2.67 3.11 -17.24
CA LEU A 186 3.17 1.74 -17.33
C LEU A 186 4.19 1.53 -18.47
N ALA A 187 4.11 2.35 -19.51
CA ALA A 187 5.05 2.34 -20.63
C ALA A 187 6.37 3.09 -20.33
N ASP A 188 6.39 3.97 -19.32
CA ASP A 188 7.59 4.71 -18.93
C ASP A 188 8.45 3.88 -17.95
N PRO A 189 9.67 3.45 -18.33
CA PRO A 189 10.49 2.58 -17.50
C PRO A 189 10.97 3.25 -16.21
N ALA A 190 11.25 4.56 -16.23
CA ALA A 190 11.77 5.28 -15.08
C ALA A 190 10.68 5.47 -14.02
N ILE A 191 9.47 5.86 -14.45
CA ILE A 191 8.31 5.99 -13.57
C ILE A 191 7.92 4.62 -13.01
N THR A 192 7.87 3.59 -13.86
CA THR A 192 7.55 2.22 -13.45
C THR A 192 8.56 1.68 -12.44
N ALA A 193 9.86 1.93 -12.62
CA ALA A 193 10.89 1.52 -11.67
C ALA A 193 10.69 2.17 -10.29
N ALA A 194 10.46 3.50 -10.27
CA ALA A 194 10.22 4.23 -9.02
C ALA A 194 8.95 3.75 -8.28
N LEU A 195 7.87 3.48 -9.01
CA LEU A 195 6.64 2.93 -8.42
C LEU A 195 6.83 1.51 -7.88
N ARG A 196 7.60 0.67 -8.58
CA ARG A 196 7.94 -0.70 -8.14
C ARG A 196 8.82 -0.71 -6.90
N GLU A 197 9.80 0.17 -6.83
CA GLU A 197 10.67 0.30 -5.64
C GLU A 197 9.85 0.73 -4.42
N GLY A 198 9.01 1.76 -4.56
CA GLY A 198 8.14 2.23 -3.48
C GLY A 198 7.18 1.16 -2.96
N ILE A 199 6.53 0.39 -3.84
CA ILE A 199 5.59 -0.66 -3.40
C ILE A 199 6.33 -1.82 -2.71
N VAL A 200 7.55 -2.16 -3.13
CA VAL A 200 8.36 -3.19 -2.46
C VAL A 200 8.66 -2.74 -1.03
N HIS A 201 9.21 -1.55 -0.83
CA HIS A 201 9.47 -1.00 0.51
C HIS A 201 8.21 -0.91 1.36
N PHE A 202 7.07 -0.54 0.76
CA PHE A 202 5.81 -0.48 1.49
C PHE A 202 5.37 -1.87 1.98
N THR A 203 5.41 -2.87 1.11
CA THR A 203 5.02 -4.25 1.47
C THR A 203 5.95 -4.86 2.51
N GLU A 204 7.25 -4.61 2.44
CA GLU A 204 8.22 -5.04 3.44
C GLU A 204 7.96 -4.40 4.81
N ALA A 205 7.68 -3.10 4.84
CA ALA A 205 7.36 -2.37 6.07
C ALA A 205 6.07 -2.90 6.72
N ILE A 206 5.01 -3.15 5.95
CA ILE A 206 3.76 -3.73 6.46
C ILE A 206 4.02 -5.10 7.10
N LEU A 207 4.78 -5.97 6.42
CA LEU A 207 5.09 -7.30 6.94
C LEU A 207 5.92 -7.24 8.23
N CYS A 208 6.82 -6.25 8.35
CA CYS A 208 7.58 -5.99 9.57
C CYS A 208 6.66 -5.58 10.72
N LEU A 209 5.79 -4.59 10.51
CA LEU A 209 4.84 -4.09 11.52
C LEU A 209 3.82 -5.13 11.99
N GLN A 210 3.44 -6.08 11.11
CA GLN A 210 2.55 -7.18 11.48
C GLN A 210 3.24 -8.31 12.27
N SER A 211 4.57 -8.29 12.38
CA SER A 211 5.35 -9.33 13.05
C SER A 211 5.76 -8.94 14.48
N GLU A 212 5.45 -7.72 14.91
CA GLU A 212 5.71 -7.16 16.26
C GLU A 212 4.49 -7.27 17.17
#